data_AF-A0A3D2S9X2-F1
#
_entry.id   AF-A0A3D2S9X2-F1
#
_cell.length_a   1.000
_cell.length_b   1.000
_cell.length_c   1.000
_cell.angle_alpha   90.00
_cell.angle_beta   90.00
_cell.angle_gamma   90.00
#
_symmetry.space_group_name_H-M   'P 1'
#
loop_
_entity.id
_entity.type
_entity.pdbx_description
1 polymer ?
#
loop_
_entity_poly.entity_id
_entity_poly.type
_entity_poly.pdbx_seq_one_letter_code
_entity_poly.pdbx_strand_id
1 'polypeptide(L)'
;MDVKGTVVKHITSLLNAHDCVIVPGLGGFLLQEQSARIHPSAFIFQPPSSKIIFNERLQQQDGLLERSISLEEGISKEQAKAIIDQFVYDLQFIVQKGEIVKLPGVGRLQRNEEAKLQFLPDQTV
;
A
#
# COMPACT_ATOMS: atom_id res chain seq x y z
N MET A 1 14.95 6.46 15.02
CA MET A 1 14.77 6.11 13.60
C MET A 1 13.40 5.51 13.45
N ASP A 2 12.46 6.27 12.91
CA ASP A 2 11.08 5.85 12.73
C ASP A 2 10.97 4.90 11.54
N VAL A 3 11.22 3.62 11.79
CA VAL A 3 11.17 2.53 10.79
C VAL A 3 9.85 2.53 10.01
N LYS A 4 8.75 2.91 10.68
CA LYS A 4 7.42 3.06 10.07
C LYS A 4 7.39 4.12 8.96
N GLY A 5 8.06 5.25 9.16
CA GLY A 5 8.09 6.32 8.16
C GLY A 5 8.88 5.93 6.91
N THR A 6 9.99 5.22 7.08
CA THR A 6 10.84 4.76 5.99
C THR A 6 10.08 3.83 5.04
N VAL A 7 9.47 2.76 5.57
CA VAL A 7 8.75 1.78 4.72
C VAL A 7 7.61 2.43 3.93
N VAL A 8 6.83 3.31 4.56
CA VAL A 8 5.71 4.01 3.89
C VAL A 8 6.19 4.94 2.79
N LYS A 9 7.30 5.66 3.02
CA LYS A 9 7.91 6.53 2.01
C LYS A 9 8.34 5.71 0.78
N HIS A 10 8.96 4.55 0.97
CA HIS A 10 9.32 3.67 -0.13
C HIS A 10 8.11 3.13 -0.87
N ILE A 11 7.07 2.66 -0.17
CA ILE A 11 5.84 2.18 -0.81
C ILE A 11 5.24 3.27 -1.70
N THR A 12 5.15 4.50 -1.18
CA THR A 12 4.62 5.65 -1.91
C THR A 12 5.47 5.99 -3.13
N SER A 13 6.80 6.02 -2.98
CA SER A 13 7.71 6.28 -4.10
C SER A 13 7.64 5.18 -5.16
N LEU A 14 7.50 3.92 -4.76
CA LEU A 14 7.42 2.80 -5.68
C LEU A 14 6.07 2.75 -6.38
N LEU A 15 4.95 3.10 -5.72
CA LEU A 15 3.64 3.22 -6.36
C LEU A 15 3.56 4.37 -7.38
N ASN A 16 4.38 5.41 -7.21
CA ASN A 16 4.51 6.48 -8.20
C ASN A 16 5.34 6.05 -9.42
N ALA A 17 6.25 5.08 -9.26
CA ALA A 17 7.12 4.59 -10.33
C ALA A 17 6.63 3.31 -10.99
N HIS A 18 5.79 2.53 -10.29
CA HIS A 18 5.32 1.21 -10.68
C HIS A 18 3.85 1.02 -10.32
N ASP A 19 3.13 0.27 -11.16
CA ASP A 19 1.71 -0.02 -10.95
C ASP A 19 1.45 -1.03 -9.82
N CYS A 20 2.49 -1.69 -9.29
CA CYS A 20 2.36 -2.71 -8.26
C CYS A 20 3.52 -2.65 -7.27
N VAL A 21 3.19 -2.66 -5.97
CA VAL A 21 4.15 -2.74 -4.86
C VAL A 21 3.70 -3.82 -3.90
N ILE A 22 4.56 -4.80 -3.69
CA ILE A 22 4.26 -5.95 -2.83
C ILE A 22 4.97 -5.80 -1.49
N VAL A 23 4.20 -5.92 -0.42
CA VAL A 23 4.67 -5.86 0.97
C VAL A 23 4.61 -7.28 1.55
N PRO A 24 5.76 -7.96 1.74
CA PRO A 24 5.79 -9.30 2.32
C PRO A 24 5.11 -9.31 3.70
N GLY A 25 4.27 -10.31 3.95
CA GLY A 25 3.52 -10.47 5.20
C GLY A 25 2.22 -9.65 5.28
N LEU A 26 2.01 -8.67 4.40
CA LEU A 26 0.78 -7.86 4.34
C LEU A 26 -0.04 -8.18 3.08
N GLY A 27 0.56 -8.04 1.90
CA GLY A 27 -0.12 -8.15 0.61
C GLY A 27 0.46 -7.20 -0.44
N GLY A 28 -0.25 -7.03 -1.55
CA GLY A 28 0.15 -6.16 -2.65
C GLY A 28 -0.75 -4.94 -2.83
N PHE A 29 -0.13 -3.78 -3.00
CA PHE A 29 -0.77 -2.55 -3.44
C PHE A 29 -0.66 -2.44 -4.96
N LEU A 30 -1.79 -2.22 -5.61
CA LEU A 30 -1.92 -2.12 -7.06
C LEU A 30 -2.53 -0.76 -7.39
N LEU A 31 -1.90 0.00 -8.27
CA LEU A 31 -2.49 1.18 -8.87
C LEU A 31 -3.40 0.73 -10.01
N GLN A 32 -4.71 0.79 -9.79
CA GLN A 32 -5.68 0.50 -10.84
C GLN A 32 -6.14 1.81 -11.47
N GLU A 33 -5.65 2.08 -12.68
CA GLU A 33 -6.18 3.14 -13.52
C GLU A 33 -7.60 2.77 -13.99
N GLN A 34 -8.57 3.63 -13.70
CA GLN A 34 -9.91 3.55 -14.27
C GLN A 34 -9.98 4.53 -15.43
N SER A 35 -10.11 3.98 -16.64
CA SER A 35 -10.36 4.78 -17.84
C SER A 35 -11.63 5.62 -17.67
N ALA A 36 -11.62 6.81 -18.25
CA ALA A 36 -12.78 7.70 -18.28
C ALA A 36 -13.99 6.96 -18.87
N ARG A 37 -15.08 6.87 -18.10
CA ARG A 37 -16.35 6.31 -18.57
C ARG A 37 -17.33 7.44 -18.82
N ILE A 38 -17.89 7.47 -20.02
CA ILE A 38 -19.01 8.35 -20.35
C ILE A 38 -20.27 7.61 -19.91
N HIS A 39 -20.97 8.14 -18.91
CA HIS A 39 -22.31 7.67 -18.57
C HIS A 39 -23.32 8.32 -19.53
N PRO A 40 -23.89 7.57 -20.51
CA PRO A 40 -24.72 8.15 -21.57
C PRO A 40 -26.02 8.77 -21.05
N SER A 41 -26.47 8.40 -19.84
CA SER A 41 -27.70 8.90 -19.22
C SER A 41 -27.52 10.13 -18.34
N ALA A 42 -26.30 10.46 -17.92
CA ALA A 42 -26.07 11.48 -16.88
C ALA A 42 -25.33 12.74 -17.37
N PHE A 43 -24.76 12.76 -18.59
CA PHE A 43 -23.88 13.85 -19.07
C PHE A 43 -22.71 14.17 -18.11
N ILE A 44 -22.36 13.25 -17.22
CA ILE A 44 -21.24 13.40 -16.29
C ILE A 44 -19.99 12.84 -16.96
N PHE A 45 -19.02 13.71 -17.20
CA PHE A 45 -17.67 13.31 -17.60
C PHE A 45 -16.92 12.88 -16.34
N GLN A 46 -16.69 11.58 -16.20
CA GLN A 46 -15.79 11.08 -15.15
C GLN A 46 -14.35 11.10 -15.71
N PRO A 47 -13.45 11.93 -15.16
CA PRO A 47 -12.06 11.92 -15.58
C PRO A 47 -11.42 10.55 -15.31
N PRO A 48 -10.34 10.20 -16.03
CA PRO A 48 -9.57 9.02 -15.69
C PRO A 48 -9.11 9.15 -14.24
N SER A 49 -9.39 8.13 -13.43
CA SER A 49 -9.09 8.14 -12.00
C SER A 49 -8.23 6.94 -11.66
N SER A 50 -7.13 7.16 -10.97
CA SER A 50 -6.26 6.06 -10.53
C SER A 50 -6.61 5.73 -9.10
N LYS A 51 -7.00 4.48 -8.84
CA LYS A 51 -7.38 4.02 -7.51
C LYS A 51 -6.38 2.99 -7.04
N ILE A 52 -5.86 3.17 -5.83
CA ILE A 52 -5.03 2.17 -5.18
C ILE A 52 -5.94 1.05 -4.63
N ILE A 53 -5.59 -0.18 -4.93
CA ILE A 53 -6.25 -1.39 -4.47
C ILE A 53 -5.24 -2.19 -3.66
N PHE A 54 -5.69 -2.73 -2.55
CA PHE A 54 -4.89 -3.62 -1.74
C PHE A 54 -5.42 -5.04 -1.85
N ASN A 55 -4.53 -6.00 -2.10
CA ASN A 55 -4.85 -7.42 -2.19
C ASN A 55 -3.91 -8.21 -1.27
N GLU A 56 -4.45 -8.72 -0.16
CA GLU A 56 -3.73 -9.57 0.80
C GLU A 56 -3.18 -10.86 0.19
N ARG A 57 -3.82 -11.38 -0.88
CA ARG A 57 -3.41 -12.61 -1.57
C ARG A 57 -2.25 -12.39 -2.53
N LEU A 58 -1.97 -11.14 -2.90
CA LEU A 58 -0.87 -10.81 -3.79
C LEU A 58 0.42 -10.78 -2.98
N GLN A 59 1.01 -11.96 -2.76
CA GLN A 59 2.27 -12.16 -2.04
C GLN A 59 3.44 -12.47 -2.99
N GLN A 60 3.32 -12.13 -4.28
CA GLN A 60 4.43 -12.36 -5.21
C GLN A 60 5.68 -11.63 -4.71
N GLN A 61 6.70 -12.40 -4.35
CA GLN A 61 7.95 -11.86 -3.83
C GLN A 61 8.82 -11.40 -5.01
N ASP A 62 8.41 -10.33 -5.68
CA ASP A 62 9.25 -9.67 -6.69
C ASP A 62 10.45 -8.94 -6.05
N GLY A 63 10.47 -8.84 -4.71
CA GLY A 63 11.59 -8.30 -3.94
C GLY A 63 11.84 -6.81 -4.19
N LEU A 64 10.90 -6.11 -4.82
CA LEU A 64 11.03 -4.72 -5.26
C LEU A 64 11.15 -3.76 -4.07
N LEU A 65 10.30 -3.92 -3.05
CA LEU A 65 10.36 -3.13 -1.82
C LEU A 65 11.63 -3.43 -1.00
N GLU A 66 11.94 -4.72 -0.79
CA GLU A 66 13.14 -5.17 -0.07
C GLU A 66 14.42 -4.63 -0.72
N ARG A 67 14.48 -4.65 -2.07
CA ARG A 67 15.60 -4.11 -2.83
C ARG A 67 15.69 -2.60 -2.76
N SER A 68 14.57 -1.88 -2.84
CA SER A 68 14.53 -0.42 -2.74
C SER A 68 15.06 0.05 -1.38
N ILE A 69 14.58 -0.54 -0.29
CA ILE A 69 15.05 -0.25 1.07
C ILE A 69 16.53 -0.63 1.23
N SER A 70 16.92 -1.83 0.76
CA SER A 70 18.31 -2.28 0.81
C SER A 70 19.28 -1.33 0.09
N LEU A 71 18.88 -0.77 -1.05
CA LEU A 71 19.69 0.18 -1.82
C LEU A 71 19.73 1.58 -1.20
N GLU A 72 18.60 2.11 -0.72
CA GLU A 72 18.54 3.46 -0.14
C GLU A 72 19.17 3.53 1.26
N GLU A 73 18.96 2.50 2.09
CA GLU A 73 19.47 2.43 3.47
C GLU A 73 20.84 1.72 3.56
N GLY A 74 21.31 1.10 2.47
CA GLY A 74 22.59 0.38 2.44
C GLY A 74 22.64 -0.89 3.30
N ILE A 75 21.48 -1.50 3.55
CA ILE A 75 21.33 -2.70 4.40
C ILE A 75 21.17 -3.97 3.57
N SER A 76 21.43 -5.14 4.16
CA SER A 76 21.18 -6.43 3.50
C SER A 76 19.69 -6.66 3.23
N LYS A 77 19.37 -7.46 2.21
CA LYS A 77 17.96 -7.84 1.91
C LYS A 77 17.27 -8.47 3.12
N GLU A 78 17.97 -9.28 3.92
CA GLU A 78 17.37 -9.87 5.12
C GLU A 78 17.01 -8.82 6.18
N GLN A 79 17.82 -7.76 6.31
CA GLN A 79 17.54 -6.66 7.23
C GLN A 79 16.37 -5.81 6.74
N ALA A 80 16.32 -5.52 5.44
CA ALA A 80 15.18 -4.85 4.82
C ALA A 80 13.89 -5.65 5.02
N LYS A 81 13.94 -6.98 4.83
CA LYS A 81 12.82 -7.87 5.12
C LYS A 81 12.39 -7.79 6.58
N ALA A 82 13.32 -7.89 7.53
CA ALA A 82 13.03 -7.80 8.96
C ALA A 82 12.35 -6.47 9.34
N ILE A 83 12.79 -5.36 8.74
CA ILE A 83 12.18 -4.04 8.88
C ILE A 83 10.73 -4.04 8.37
N ILE A 84 10.50 -4.63 7.19
CA ILE A 84 9.15 -4.74 6.63
C ILE A 84 8.26 -5.63 7.51
N ASP A 85 8.74 -6.80 7.92
CA ASP A 85 8.01 -7.72 8.80
C ASP A 85 7.61 -7.03 10.11
N GLN A 86 8.54 -6.30 10.74
CA GLN A 86 8.24 -5.54 11.96
C GLN A 86 7.20 -4.45 11.71
N PHE A 87 7.30 -3.74 10.59
CA PHE A 87 6.32 -2.73 10.19
C PHE A 87 4.93 -3.34 10.01
N VAL A 88 4.85 -4.46 9.30
CA VAL A 88 3.59 -5.19 9.05
C VAL A 88 3.00 -5.72 10.34
N TYR A 89 3.83 -6.27 11.23
CA TYR A 89 3.41 -6.74 12.54
C TYR A 89 2.77 -5.61 13.37
N ASP A 90 3.44 -4.45 13.45
CA ASP A 90 2.92 -3.27 14.15
C ASP A 90 1.61 -2.79 13.52
N LEU A 91 1.52 -2.80 12.19
CA LEU A 91 0.34 -2.38 11.45
C LEU A 91 -0.84 -3.28 11.77
N GLN A 92 -0.65 -4.60 11.66
CA GLN A 92 -1.68 -5.59 11.98
C GLN A 92 -2.11 -5.50 13.45
N PHE A 93 -1.17 -5.22 14.36
CA PHE A 93 -1.48 -5.04 15.78
C PHE A 93 -2.37 -3.81 16.04
N ILE A 94 -2.07 -2.67 15.40
CA ILE A 94 -2.89 -1.45 15.49
C ILE A 94 -4.28 -1.70 14.89
N VAL A 95 -4.35 -2.34 13.71
CA VAL A 95 -5.64 -2.66 13.09
C VAL A 95 -6.44 -3.68 13.91
N GLN A 96 -5.79 -4.66 14.54
CA GLN A 96 -6.45 -5.60 15.44
C GLN A 96 -7.08 -4.91 16.64
N LYS A 97 -6.46 -3.85 17.16
CA LYS A 97 -7.01 -3.00 18.23
C LYS A 97 -8.21 -2.15 17.79
N GLY A 98 -8.56 -2.15 16.50
CA GLY A 98 -9.62 -1.32 15.94
C GLY A 98 -9.17 0.09 15.60
N GLU A 99 -7.86 0.36 15.61
CA GLU A 99 -7.31 1.64 15.20
C GLU A 99 -7.07 1.68 13.68
N ILE A 100 -7.04 2.91 13.14
CA ILE A 100 -6.86 3.16 11.70
C ILE A 100 -5.39 3.52 11.45
N VAL A 101 -4.72 2.75 10.61
CA VAL A 101 -3.35 3.04 10.17
C VAL A 101 -3.42 3.88 8.92
N LYS A 102 -2.91 5.12 8.99
CA LYS A 102 -2.79 6.00 7.82
C LYS A 102 -1.44 5.81 7.14
N LEU A 103 -1.48 5.61 5.83
CA LEU A 103 -0.36 5.53 4.92
C LEU A 103 -0.39 6.80 4.03
N PRO A 104 0.29 7.89 4.40
CA PRO A 104 0.32 9.12 3.61
C PRO A 104 0.70 8.84 2.15
N GLY A 105 -0.09 9.35 1.19
CA GLY A 105 0.11 9.16 -0.24
C GLY A 105 -0.37 7.81 -0.80
N VAL A 106 -0.86 6.90 0.06
CA VAL A 106 -1.37 5.58 -0.35
C VAL A 106 -2.83 5.42 0.06
N GLY A 107 -3.14 5.63 1.34
CA GLY A 107 -4.48 5.40 1.89
C GLY A 107 -4.48 5.13 3.38
N ARG A 108 -5.49 4.41 3.85
CA ARG A 108 -5.63 4.00 5.24
C ARG A 108 -6.13 2.57 5.34
N LEU A 109 -5.54 1.83 6.27
CA LEU A 109 -5.91 0.47 6.62
C LEU A 109 -6.71 0.51 7.92
N GLN A 110 -7.84 -0.18 7.93
CA GLN A 110 -8.72 -0.30 9.08
C GLN A 110 -9.34 -1.69 9.12
N ARG A 111 -9.93 -2.04 10.25
CA ARG A 111 -10.70 -3.27 10.38
C ARG A 111 -12.16 -2.98 10.03
N ASN A 112 -12.78 -3.82 9.20
CA ASN A 112 -14.23 -3.73 8.98
C ASN A 112 -15.01 -4.44 10.10
N GLU A 113 -16.34 -4.33 10.05
CA GLU A 113 -17.25 -4.98 11.01
C GLU A 113 -17.16 -6.52 11.00
N GLU A 114 -16.76 -7.12 9.88
CA GLU A 114 -16.49 -8.55 9.75
C GLU A 114 -15.09 -8.97 10.24
N ALA A 115 -14.39 -8.09 10.96
CA ALA A 115 -13.06 -8.34 11.49
C ALA A 115 -11.96 -8.56 10.42
N LYS A 116 -12.23 -8.24 9.15
CA LYS A 116 -11.31 -8.32 8.00
C LYS A 116 -10.53 -7.01 7.82
N LEU A 117 -9.36 -7.11 7.22
CA LEU A 117 -8.52 -5.97 6.85
C LEU A 117 -9.18 -5.24 5.67
N GLN A 118 -9.55 -3.98 5.86
CA GLN A 118 -10.11 -3.11 4.85
C GLN A 118 -9.14 -1.98 4.53
N PHE A 119 -8.82 -1.85 3.26
CA PHE A 119 -8.05 -0.73 2.75
C PHE A 119 -8.96 0.31 2.09
N LEU A 120 -8.74 1.57 2.45
CA LEU A 120 -9.38 2.73 1.85
C LEU A 120 -8.29 3.58 1.20
N PRO A 121 -8.26 3.73 -0.13
CA PRO A 121 -7.29 4.62 -0.78
C PRO A 121 -7.56 6.07 -0.38
N ASP A 122 -6.50 6.87 -0.32
CA ASP A 122 -6.63 8.31 -0.11
C ASP A 122 -7.09 8.91 -1.45
N GLN A 123 -8.36 9.33 -1.55
CA GLN A 123 -8.91 9.93 -2.77
C GLN A 123 -8.40 11.36 -2.92
N THR A 124 -7.13 11.52 -3.28
CA THR A 124 -6.58 12.81 -3.68
C THR A 124 -5.45 12.67 -4.69
N VAL A 125 -5.75 12.11 -5.88
CA VAL A 125 -5.03 12.44 -7.12
C VAL A 125 -6.00 12.43 -8.29
#